data_AF-A0A817NHH2-F1
#
_entry.id   AF-A0A817NHH2-F1
#
_cell.length_a   1.000
_cell.length_b   1.000
_cell.length_c   1.000
_cell.angle_alpha   90.00
_cell.angle_beta   90.00
_cell.angle_gamma   90.00
#
_symmetry.space_group_name_H-M   'P 1'
#
loop_
_entity.id
_entity.type
_entity.pdbx_description
1 polymer ?
#
loop_
_entity_poly.entity_id
_entity_poly.type
_entity_poly.pdbx_seq_one_letter_code
_entity_poly.pdbx_strand_id
1 'polypeptide(L)'
;MVAEISTSAPDIIIAFIGESGSGKSTCINYFANYFTNSSFDRQDHYSNMKIVIPNNLFPKPNFFASKQKHTERNVHDNTISQTQDCTVYDFSYDGQSIKIIDTPGFNDTDS
;
A
#
# COMPACT_ATOMS: atom_id res chain seq x y z
N MET A 1 7.14 22.75 -16.22
CA MET A 1 8.08 21.63 -16.40
C MET A 1 7.38 20.39 -15.85
N VAL A 2 6.95 19.49 -16.72
CA VAL A 2 6.29 18.24 -16.33
C VAL A 2 7.40 17.20 -16.22
N ALA A 3 7.59 16.59 -15.06
CA ALA A 3 8.62 15.57 -14.88
C ALA A 3 8.29 14.37 -15.79
N GLU A 4 9.23 13.99 -16.65
CA GLU A 4 9.13 12.77 -17.43
C GLU A 4 9.15 11.57 -16.48
N ILE A 5 8.17 10.69 -16.62
CA ILE A 5 8.09 9.45 -15.87
C ILE A 5 9.11 8.50 -16.51
N SER A 6 10.17 8.17 -15.78
CA SER A 6 11.11 7.11 -16.18
C SER A 6 10.34 5.80 -16.43
N THR A 7 10.50 5.25 -17.63
CA THR A 7 9.97 3.94 -18.05
C THR A 7 10.93 2.79 -17.73
N SER A 8 11.98 3.03 -16.92
CA SER A 8 12.91 1.99 -16.49
C SER A 8 12.22 0.98 -15.55
N ALA A 9 12.68 -0.27 -15.57
CA ALA A 9 12.29 -1.25 -14.57
C ALA A 9 12.55 -0.69 -13.16
N PRO A 10 11.70 -1.01 -12.16
CA PRO A 10 11.96 -0.58 -10.80
C PRO A 10 13.27 -1.18 -10.29
N ASP A 11 14.02 -0.43 -9.50
CA ASP A 11 15.29 -0.88 -8.91
C ASP A 11 15.06 -2.00 -7.90
N ILE A 12 13.97 -1.90 -7.12
CA ILE A 12 13.60 -2.88 -6.10
C ILE A 12 12.11 -3.26 -6.24
N ILE A 13 11.83 -4.56 -6.18
CA ILE A 13 10.47 -5.11 -6.10
C ILE A 13 10.35 -5.92 -4.81
N ILE A 14 9.33 -5.61 -4.00
CA ILE A 14 9.02 -6.30 -2.75
C ILE A 14 7.60 -6.87 -2.88
N ALA A 15 7.44 -8.18 -2.66
CA ALA A 15 6.12 -8.83 -2.64
C ALA A 15 5.83 -9.38 -1.24
N PHE A 16 4.66 -9.07 -0.69
CA PHE A 16 4.22 -9.57 0.60
C PHE A 16 3.33 -10.79 0.43
N ILE A 17 3.79 -11.94 0.89
CA ILE A 17 3.09 -13.21 0.78
C ILE A 17 2.88 -13.78 2.18
N GLY A 18 1.68 -14.31 2.46
CA GLY A 18 1.35 -14.89 3.75
C GLY A 18 -0.16 -15.08 3.93
N GLU A 19 -0.56 -15.84 4.95
CA GLU A 19 -1.98 -16.09 5.26
C GLU A 19 -2.77 -14.80 5.53
N SER A 20 -4.09 -14.90 5.46
CA SER A 20 -4.97 -13.80 5.86
C SER A 20 -4.74 -13.47 7.35
N GLY A 21 -4.74 -12.18 7.70
CA GLY A 21 -4.47 -11.73 9.07
C GLY A 21 -3.00 -11.77 9.53
N SER A 22 -2.06 -12.20 8.69
CA SER A 22 -0.62 -12.26 9.06
C SER A 22 0.08 -10.90 9.22
N GLY A 23 -0.62 -9.79 8.92
CA GLY A 23 -0.11 -8.43 9.11
C GLY A 23 0.57 -7.81 7.89
N LYS A 24 0.44 -8.39 6.69
CA LYS A 24 1.00 -7.87 5.42
C LYS A 24 0.68 -6.39 5.21
N SER A 25 -0.59 -6.02 5.20
CA SER A 25 -1.04 -4.64 4.95
C SER A 25 -0.53 -3.66 6.01
N THR A 26 -0.42 -4.10 7.27
CA THR A 26 0.20 -3.31 8.34
C THR A 26 1.68 -3.07 8.06
N CYS A 27 2.41 -4.10 7.62
CA CYS A 27 3.81 -3.97 7.22
C CYS A 27 4.00 -2.99 6.04
N ILE A 28 3.12 -3.04 5.04
CA ILE A 28 3.13 -2.10 3.91
C ILE A 28 2.94 -0.66 4.38
N ASN A 29 2.05 -0.39 5.33
CA ASN A 29 1.91 0.95 5.91
C ASN A 29 3.20 1.39 6.64
N TYR A 30 3.92 0.49 7.32
CA TYR A 30 5.23 0.83 7.89
C TYR A 30 6.26 1.19 6.83
N PHE A 31 6.31 0.44 5.72
CA PHE A 31 7.17 0.78 4.58
C PHE A 31 6.82 2.13 3.96
N ALA A 32 5.52 2.43 3.80
CA ALA A 32 5.08 3.72 3.29
C ALA A 32 5.62 4.86 4.15
N ASN A 33 5.48 4.76 5.48
CA ASN A 33 6.00 5.75 6.42
C ASN A 33 7.53 5.88 6.36
N TYR A 34 8.24 4.75 6.23
CA TYR A 34 9.69 4.74 6.11
C TYR A 34 10.13 5.47 4.82
N PHE A 35 9.53 5.13 3.67
CA PHE A 35 9.88 5.74 2.39
C PHE A 35 9.48 7.22 2.29
N THR A 36 8.49 7.66 3.05
CA THR A 36 8.07 9.07 3.11
C THR A 36 8.66 9.83 4.29
N ASN A 37 9.63 9.25 5.02
CA ASN A 37 10.26 9.83 6.21
C ASN A 37 9.24 10.44 7.20
N SER A 38 8.14 9.73 7.44
CA SER A 38 7.04 10.22 8.27
C SER A 38 7.29 9.93 9.76
N SER A 39 6.79 10.81 10.62
CA SER A 39 6.97 10.72 12.07
C SER A 39 5.89 9.86 12.72
N PHE A 40 6.31 9.03 13.68
CA PHE A 40 5.43 8.28 14.57
C PHE A 40 5.42 8.97 15.94
N ASP A 41 4.63 10.03 16.08
CA ASP A 41 4.50 10.74 17.35
C ASP A 41 3.16 10.42 18.02
N ARG A 42 3.19 10.17 19.32
CA ARG A 42 1.97 9.98 20.12
C ARG A 42 1.32 11.32 20.46
N GLN A 43 2.10 12.39 20.56
CA GLN A 43 1.62 13.72 20.96
C GLN A 43 0.73 14.33 19.87
N ASP A 44 1.01 14.04 18.60
CA ASP A 44 0.18 14.47 17.47
C ASP A 44 -0.93 13.46 17.11
N HIS A 45 -1.18 12.48 17.98
CA HIS A 45 -2.12 11.37 17.75
C HIS A 45 -1.85 10.60 16.45
N TYR A 46 -0.58 10.44 16.06
CA TYR A 46 -0.16 9.79 14.82
C TYR A 46 -0.68 10.47 13.55
N SER A 47 -1.05 11.75 13.63
CA SER A 47 -1.64 12.49 12.50
C SER A 47 -0.72 12.60 11.29
N ASN A 48 0.59 12.47 11.49
CA ASN A 48 1.59 12.50 10.44
C ASN A 48 1.87 11.13 9.79
N MET A 49 1.34 10.03 10.32
CA MET A 49 1.52 8.70 9.72
C MET A 49 0.89 8.65 8.34
N LYS A 50 1.57 8.02 7.39
CA LYS A 50 1.03 7.67 6.07
C LYS A 50 0.33 6.33 6.13
N ILE A 51 -0.95 6.34 5.80
CA ILE A 51 -1.83 5.19 5.73
C ILE A 51 -2.25 5.05 4.27
N VAL A 52 -1.74 4.01 3.63
CA VAL A 52 -2.04 3.67 2.23
C VAL A 52 -3.10 2.59 2.17
N ILE A 53 -3.08 1.68 3.15
CA ILE A 53 -4.09 0.61 3.31
C ILE A 53 -4.89 0.87 4.59
N PRO A 54 -6.20 1.14 4.49
CA PRO A 54 -7.07 1.31 5.65
C PRO A 54 -7.08 0.11 6.59
N ASN A 55 -7.31 0.36 7.88
CA ASN A 55 -7.50 -0.67 8.89
C ASN A 55 -8.38 -0.15 10.04
N ASN A 56 -8.61 -0.99 11.07
CA ASN A 56 -9.48 -0.64 12.19
C ASN A 56 -9.05 0.59 12.99
N LEU A 57 -7.74 0.90 13.04
CA LEU A 57 -7.21 2.09 13.71
C LEU A 57 -7.25 3.33 12.80
N PHE A 58 -7.09 3.12 11.49
CA PHE A 58 -7.10 4.17 10.47
C PHE A 58 -8.06 3.80 9.34
N PRO A 59 -9.38 4.08 9.48
CA PRO A 59 -10.40 3.59 8.55
C PRO A 59 -10.35 4.23 7.16
N LYS A 60 -9.52 5.25 6.96
CA LYS A 60 -9.39 5.98 5.68
C LYS A 60 -7.92 6.13 5.32
N PRO A 61 -7.55 5.96 4.04
CA PRO A 61 -6.21 6.27 3.62
C PRO A 61 -5.99 7.79 3.68
N ASN A 62 -4.81 8.20 4.11
CA ASN A 62 -4.40 9.61 4.12
C ASN A 62 -3.15 9.85 3.25
N PHE A 63 -2.71 8.80 2.53
CA PHE A 63 -1.60 8.82 1.60
C PHE A 63 -1.93 7.94 0.40
N PHE A 64 -1.59 8.43 -0.79
CA PHE A 64 -1.76 7.71 -2.04
C PHE A 64 -0.39 7.55 -2.69
N ALA A 65 0.06 6.31 -2.88
CA ALA A 65 1.27 6.03 -3.64
C ALA A 65 1.05 6.36 -5.13
N SER A 66 2.11 6.75 -5.82
CA SER A 66 2.07 7.37 -7.15
C SER A 66 1.38 6.53 -8.25
N LYS A 67 1.34 5.20 -8.11
CA LYS A 67 0.49 4.29 -8.90
C LYS A 67 -0.21 3.28 -8.02
N GLN A 68 -1.25 3.71 -7.32
CA GLN A 68 -2.24 2.78 -6.77
C GLN A 68 -3.13 2.30 -7.93
N LYS A 69 -2.64 1.35 -8.73
CA LYS A 69 -3.45 0.73 -9.79
C LYS A 69 -4.45 -0.22 -9.14
N HIS A 70 -5.67 0.26 -8.91
CA HIS A 70 -6.81 -0.61 -8.67
C HIS A 70 -7.12 -1.34 -9.99
N THR A 71 -6.94 -2.66 -10.04
CA THR A 71 -7.61 -3.49 -11.05
C THR A 71 -8.99 -3.88 -10.51
N GLU A 72 -9.86 -2.89 -10.27
CA GLU A 72 -11.24 -3.19 -9.89
C GLU A 72 -12.04 -3.57 -11.13
N ARG A 73 -12.38 -4.85 -11.28
CA ARG A 73 -13.61 -5.20 -11.99
C ARG A 73 -14.78 -5.01 -11.01
N ASN A 74 -15.48 -3.89 -11.21
CA ASN A 74 -16.90 -3.64 -10.90
C ASN A 74 -17.21 -2.75 -9.67
N VAL A 75 -17.92 -1.64 -9.92
CA VAL A 75 -18.08 -0.44 -9.07
C VAL A 75 -19.39 -0.47 -8.25
N HIS A 76 -19.86 -1.65 -7.82
CA HIS A 76 -21.23 -1.76 -7.27
C HIS A 76 -21.41 -2.53 -5.95
N ASP A 77 -20.36 -2.82 -5.18
CA ASP A 77 -20.56 -3.40 -3.84
C ASP A 77 -19.55 -2.88 -2.80
N ASN A 78 -20.06 -2.17 -1.79
CA ASN A 78 -19.27 -1.58 -0.70
C ASN A 78 -19.16 -2.50 0.53
N THR A 79 -19.47 -3.80 0.40
CA THR A 79 -19.47 -4.74 1.53
C THR A 79 -18.34 -5.78 1.53
N ILE A 80 -17.45 -5.77 0.54
CA ILE A 80 -16.38 -6.79 0.40
C ILE A 80 -15.03 -6.11 0.26
N SER A 81 -14.25 -6.08 1.34
CA SER A 81 -12.81 -5.83 1.29
C SER A 81 -12.10 -7.17 1.46
N GLN A 82 -11.92 -7.88 0.35
CA GLN A 82 -10.96 -8.98 0.25
C GLN A 82 -10.17 -8.77 -1.04
N THR A 83 -8.85 -8.80 -0.96
CA THR A 83 -7.95 -8.65 -2.10
C THR A 83 -8.15 -9.84 -3.03
N GLN A 84 -8.97 -9.70 -4.08
CA GLN A 84 -9.07 -10.70 -5.15
C GLN A 84 -7.94 -10.57 -6.18
N ASP A 85 -7.28 -9.40 -6.24
CA ASP A 85 -6.15 -9.10 -7.12
C ASP A 85 -4.98 -8.49 -6.34
N CYS A 86 -3.76 -8.69 -6.86
CA CYS A 86 -2.56 -8.06 -6.32
C CYS A 86 -2.62 -6.54 -6.48
N THR A 87 -2.36 -5.78 -5.41
CA THR A 87 -2.27 -4.32 -5.45
C THR A 87 -0.82 -3.88 -5.50
N VAL A 88 -0.53 -2.88 -6.33
CA VAL A 88 0.83 -2.36 -6.52
C VAL A 88 0.93 -0.94 -5.97
N TYR A 89 2.02 -0.65 -5.25
CA TYR A 89 2.35 0.66 -4.72
C TYR A 89 3.73 1.10 -5.19
N ASP A 90 3.81 2.29 -5.79
CA ASP A 90 5.06 2.86 -6.31
C ASP A 90 5.59 3.94 -5.37
N PHE A 91 6.81 3.71 -4.88
CA PHE A 91 7.57 4.60 -4.00
C PHE A 91 8.91 4.99 -4.64
N SER A 92 9.48 6.09 -4.14
CA SER A 92 10.85 6.49 -4.43
C SER A 92 11.55 6.74 -3.10
N TYR A 93 12.72 6.15 -2.91
CA TYR A 93 13.52 6.35 -1.70
C TYR A 93 15.00 6.34 -2.05
N ASP A 94 15.72 7.38 -1.61
CA ASP A 94 17.16 7.54 -1.86
C ASP A 94 17.57 7.36 -3.33
N GLY A 95 16.82 8.01 -4.23
CA GLY A 95 17.04 7.92 -5.68
C GLY A 95 16.65 6.60 -6.34
N GLN A 96 16.21 5.60 -5.58
CA GLN A 96 15.77 4.30 -6.08
C GLN A 96 14.25 4.25 -6.22
N SER A 97 13.81 3.66 -7.32
CA SER A 97 12.42 3.32 -7.60
C SER A 97 12.05 1.98 -6.93
N ILE A 98 11.01 1.99 -6.11
CA ILE A 98 10.59 0.83 -5.31
C ILE A 98 9.14 0.49 -5.65
N LYS A 99 8.88 -0.78 -5.92
CA LYS A 99 7.55 -1.32 -6.14
C LYS A 99 7.20 -2.30 -5.02
N ILE A 100 6.12 -2.04 -4.30
CA ILE A 100 5.53 -2.99 -3.35
C ILE A 100 4.32 -3.66 -4.01
N ILE A 101 4.24 -4.99 -3.89
CA ILE A 101 3.14 -5.82 -4.35
C ILE A 101 2.47 -6.44 -3.12
N ASP A 102 1.24 -6.04 -2.84
CA ASP A 102 0.37 -6.67 -1.87
C ASP A 102 -0.38 -7.82 -2.54
N THR A 103 -0.28 -9.03 -1.98
CA THR A 103 -0.96 -10.21 -2.52
C THR A 103 -2.12 -10.64 -1.63
N PRO A 104 -3.15 -11.30 -2.19
CA PRO A 104 -4.16 -12.00 -1.41
C PRO A 104 -3.56 -12.95 -0.38
N GLY A 105 -4.27 -13.19 0.72
CA GLY A 105 -3.92 -14.22 1.70
C GLY A 105 -4.19 -15.62 1.15
N PHE A 106 -3.38 -16.61 1.54
CA PHE A 106 -3.51 -18.01 1.08
C PHE A 106 -4.88 -18.66 1.33
N ASN A 107 -5.67 -18.11 2.25
CA ASN A 107 -6.98 -18.61 2.67
C ASN A 107 -8.11 -17.59 2.46
N ASP A 108 -7.88 -16.55 1.66
CA ASP A 108 -8.97 -15.66 1.25
C ASP A 108 -9.88 -16.46 0.30
N THR A 109 -10.95 -17.04 0.84
CA THR A 109 -11.97 -17.74 0.06
C THR A 109 -13.05 -16.76 -0.37
N ASP A 110 -13.30 -16.71 -1.67
CA ASP A 110 -14.52 -16.14 -2.23
C ASP A 110 -15.73 -16.84 -1.59
N SER A 111 -16.39 -16.13 -0.67
CA SER A 111 -17.62 -16.58 0.01
C SER A 111 -18.78 -15.73 -0.45
#